data_AF-A0A933EEV1-F1
#
_entry.id   AF-A0A933EEV1-F1
#
_cell.length_a   1.000
_cell.length_b   1.000
_cell.length_c   1.000
_cell.angle_alpha   90.00
_cell.angle_beta   90.00
_cell.angle_gamma   90.00
#
_symmetry.space_group_name_H-M   'P 1'
#
loop_
_entity.id
_entity.type
_entity.pdbx_description
1 polymer ?
#
loop_
_entity_poly.entity_id
_entity_poly.type
_entity_poly.pdbx_seq_one_letter_code
_entity_poly.pdbx_strand_id
1 'polypeptide(L)'
;MYRVSGRTWDHPPRPSIVSGGVGAIVLSKPKGSAMPARWFIRVFLRVFRAVILLPGLTGIAIGGCGIMETLPTEAMKGGGCGTAFQPPVTPEQYRPGSYRNRSFLSPPEHVGGDTAHREGTPITSIGPGKIVWYGPASGYGELTVVIEHDLLKPQPFPNGNGQIRRTRFFISIYGHLRPSKNRGGARLPWKVGDLVQIGDLIGYVNDDAHNGDGAEHLHFGIRLVSAEEAKAIDPGKWFRGYDYQGIHRETFASPDLVLASLKEIFENCEEESPCEESQGNEDIPSAPEPTPDPEPALPDQQPPASVRQITCLVSQGMLEITVNGSLTAALVGEALPSIAFLSIGSNETGWATSTSPPRYFIPWNGDQYPHTLRAPASVNRFNLWAGGSAGARWFDLSKWQAGGANCRIMADGLGGLVVVR
;
A
#
# COMPACT_ATOMS: atom_id res chain seq x y z
N MET A 1 -50.18 -17.71 -31.14
CA MET A 1 -50.71 -16.72 -30.17
C MET A 1 -49.81 -16.74 -28.94
N TYR A 2 -48.75 -15.92 -28.92
CA TYR A 2 -48.01 -15.53 -27.71
C TYR A 2 -47.42 -14.14 -27.97
N ARG A 3 -47.73 -13.23 -27.06
CA ARG A 3 -47.56 -11.78 -27.19
C ARG A 3 -46.30 -11.39 -26.42
N VAL A 4 -45.29 -10.89 -27.11
CA VAL A 4 -44.10 -10.27 -26.51
C VAL A 4 -44.37 -8.77 -26.44
N SER A 5 -44.63 -8.23 -25.24
CA SER A 5 -44.78 -6.80 -25.03
C SER A 5 -43.42 -6.19 -24.69
N GLY A 6 -42.86 -5.40 -25.61
CA GLY A 6 -41.73 -4.53 -25.33
C GLY A 6 -42.14 -3.39 -24.39
N ARG A 7 -41.25 -3.06 -23.44
CA ARG A 7 -41.24 -1.77 -22.76
C ARG A 7 -40.02 -1.00 -23.25
N THR A 8 -40.29 0.09 -23.97
CA THR A 8 -39.36 1.17 -24.23
C THR A 8 -39.16 1.97 -22.95
N TRP A 9 -37.91 2.22 -22.58
CA TRP A 9 -37.55 3.14 -21.51
C TRP A 9 -37.43 4.54 -22.10
N ASP A 10 -38.32 5.42 -21.69
CA ASP A 10 -38.26 6.85 -22.01
C ASP A 10 -37.12 7.51 -21.21
N HIS A 11 -36.23 8.20 -21.93
CA HIS A 11 -35.22 9.06 -21.33
C HIS A 11 -35.86 10.33 -20.76
N PRO A 12 -35.48 10.79 -19.55
CA PRO A 12 -35.88 12.11 -19.09
C PRO A 12 -35.20 13.22 -19.91
N PRO A 13 -35.87 14.35 -20.15
CA PRO A 13 -35.34 15.43 -20.98
C PRO A 13 -34.15 16.13 -20.29
N ARG A 14 -33.13 16.44 -21.10
CA ARG A 14 -32.00 17.28 -20.71
C ARG A 14 -32.48 18.71 -20.42
N PRO A 15 -32.03 19.38 -19.35
CA PRO A 15 -32.31 20.80 -19.16
C PRO A 15 -31.54 21.63 -20.20
N SER A 16 -32.28 22.48 -20.89
CA SER A 16 -31.78 23.52 -21.79
C SER A 16 -31.09 24.64 -21.01
N ILE A 17 -29.86 24.94 -21.40
CA ILE A 17 -29.12 26.12 -20.94
C ILE A 17 -29.72 27.34 -21.65
N VAL A 18 -30.45 28.17 -20.90
CA VAL A 18 -30.86 29.50 -21.34
C VAL A 18 -29.71 30.45 -21.06
N SER A 19 -29.10 30.98 -22.12
CA SER A 19 -28.22 32.14 -22.07
C SER A 19 -29.04 33.40 -21.80
N GLY A 20 -28.74 34.13 -20.73
CA GLY A 20 -29.37 35.42 -20.47
C GLY A 20 -28.68 36.24 -19.39
N GLY A 21 -28.24 37.44 -19.78
CA GLY A 21 -28.31 38.63 -18.93
C GLY A 21 -27.09 38.99 -18.11
N VAL A 22 -26.29 39.91 -18.63
CA VAL A 22 -25.34 40.73 -17.87
C VAL A 22 -26.14 41.64 -16.92
N GLY A 23 -26.07 41.38 -15.62
CA GLY A 23 -26.62 42.23 -14.57
C GLY A 23 -25.50 42.96 -13.82
N ALA A 24 -25.41 44.28 -14.00
CA ALA A 24 -24.50 45.13 -13.26
C ALA A 24 -24.92 45.21 -11.78
N ILE A 25 -24.00 44.87 -10.87
CA ILE A 25 -24.18 45.08 -9.43
C ILE A 25 -23.75 46.51 -9.10
N VAL A 26 -24.72 47.37 -8.81
CA VAL A 26 -24.51 48.68 -8.20
C VAL A 26 -24.28 48.48 -6.70
N LEU A 27 -23.04 48.66 -6.25
CA LEU A 27 -22.70 48.74 -4.82
C LEU A 27 -23.16 50.09 -4.26
N SER A 28 -24.26 50.07 -3.50
CA SER A 28 -24.62 51.20 -2.64
C SER A 28 -23.93 51.03 -1.27
N LYS A 29 -23.22 52.07 -0.82
CA LYS A 29 -22.62 52.16 0.52
C LYS A 29 -23.72 52.40 1.56
N PRO A 30 -23.78 51.64 2.67
CA PRO A 30 -24.44 52.12 3.87
C PRO A 30 -23.50 53.06 4.63
N LYS A 31 -24.00 54.28 4.86
CA LYS A 31 -23.43 55.24 5.81
C LYS A 31 -23.59 54.72 7.23
N GLY A 32 -22.49 54.74 7.99
CA GLY A 32 -22.42 55.22 9.37
C GLY A 32 -23.20 54.46 10.47
N SER A 33 -22.46 53.77 11.32
CA SER A 33 -22.66 53.85 12.78
C SER A 33 -21.40 53.35 13.50
N ALA A 34 -20.74 54.25 14.23
CA ALA A 34 -19.61 53.94 15.09
C ALA A 34 -20.06 53.06 16.27
N MET A 35 -19.32 51.99 16.55
CA MET A 35 -19.47 51.23 17.80
C MET A 35 -18.64 51.87 18.93
N PRO A 36 -19.16 51.98 20.16
CA PRO A 36 -18.43 52.57 21.27
C PRO A 36 -17.40 51.60 21.86
N ALA A 37 -16.17 52.10 22.05
CA ALA A 37 -14.98 51.43 22.58
C ALA A 37 -15.04 51.01 24.06
N ARG A 38 -16.23 50.69 24.61
CA ARG A 38 -16.41 50.33 26.03
C ARG A 38 -16.66 48.84 26.29
N TRP A 39 -16.71 48.00 25.25
CA TRP A 39 -16.96 46.55 25.40
C TRP A 39 -15.70 45.67 25.41
N PHE A 40 -14.54 46.18 24.97
CA PHE A 40 -13.30 45.38 24.86
C PHE A 40 -12.52 45.22 26.19
N ILE A 41 -12.77 46.07 27.19
CA ILE A 41 -11.98 46.08 28.44
C ILE A 41 -12.50 45.08 29.50
N ARG A 42 -13.73 44.56 29.37
CA ARG A 42 -14.31 43.64 30.37
C ARG A 42 -14.06 42.16 30.13
N VAL A 43 -13.68 41.75 28.92
CA VAL A 43 -13.37 40.34 28.60
C VAL A 43 -11.89 40.02 28.77
N PHE A 44 -11.00 40.99 28.56
CA PHE A 44 -9.55 40.79 28.69
C PHE A 44 -9.05 40.66 30.15
N LEU A 45 -9.84 41.07 31.14
CA LEU A 45 -9.48 41.04 32.56
C LEU A 45 -9.95 39.80 33.33
N ARG A 46 -10.58 38.81 32.66
CA ARG A 46 -11.00 37.54 33.30
C ARG A 46 -10.10 36.34 32.97
N VAL A 47 -9.15 36.46 32.05
CA VAL A 47 -8.22 35.37 31.67
C VAL A 47 -6.85 35.49 32.38
N PHE A 48 -6.55 36.62 33.03
CA PHE A 48 -5.27 36.86 33.72
C PHE A 48 -5.32 36.79 35.25
N ARG A 49 -6.24 35.99 35.81
CA ARG A 49 -6.31 35.66 37.25
C ARG A 49 -6.35 34.15 37.46
N ALA A 50 -5.30 33.46 37.01
CA ALA A 50 -5.00 32.07 37.40
C ALA A 50 -3.49 31.82 37.49
N VAL A 51 -2.72 32.85 37.88
CA VAL A 51 -1.30 32.75 38.22
C VAL A 51 -1.10 33.43 39.57
N ILE A 52 -1.29 32.69 40.66
CA ILE A 52 -0.79 33.04 41.99
C ILE A 52 -0.36 31.74 42.69
N LEU A 53 0.97 31.56 42.74
CA LEU A 53 1.77 31.21 43.92
C LEU A 53 1.20 30.21 44.95
N LEU A 54 1.82 29.03 45.01
CA LEU A 54 1.98 28.26 46.24
C LEU A 54 3.49 28.12 46.53
N PRO A 55 4.02 28.66 47.64
CA PRO A 55 5.36 28.36 48.10
C PRO A 55 5.32 27.21 49.12
N GLY A 56 6.36 26.37 49.06
CA GLY A 56 6.82 25.60 50.21
C GLY A 56 6.34 24.16 50.27
N LEU A 57 7.19 23.23 49.84
CA LEU A 57 7.42 21.96 50.50
C LEU A 57 8.83 21.47 50.14
N THR A 58 9.77 21.83 51.00
CA THR A 58 11.08 21.22 51.12
C THR A 58 10.96 19.83 51.76
N GLY A 59 11.62 18.85 51.17
CA GLY A 59 12.08 17.65 51.85
C GLY A 59 11.34 16.36 51.49
N ILE A 60 12.01 15.49 50.74
CA ILE A 60 12.63 14.24 51.23
C ILE A 60 13.09 13.47 49.98
N ALA A 61 14.40 13.44 49.75
CA ALA A 61 15.02 12.53 48.80
C ALA A 61 15.20 11.18 49.49
N ILE A 62 14.27 10.25 49.26
CA ILE A 62 14.49 8.83 49.53
C ILE A 62 15.05 8.23 48.25
N GLY A 63 16.32 7.85 48.29
CA GLY A 63 16.94 6.97 47.32
C GLY A 63 16.28 5.60 47.39
N GLY A 64 15.24 5.42 46.60
CA GLY A 64 14.71 4.12 46.22
C GLY A 64 14.88 3.98 44.72
N CYS A 65 15.41 2.84 44.28
CA CYS A 65 15.35 2.39 42.89
C CYS A 65 13.87 2.12 42.56
N GLY A 66 13.09 3.20 42.46
CA GLY A 66 11.72 3.19 42.03
C GLY A 66 11.76 3.00 40.53
N ILE A 67 11.43 1.79 40.10
CA ILE A 67 11.07 1.49 38.73
C ILE A 67 9.96 2.49 38.39
N MET A 68 10.31 3.57 37.69
CA MET A 68 9.31 4.41 37.03
C MET A 68 8.63 3.47 36.05
N GLU A 69 7.44 3.02 36.42
CA GLU A 69 6.47 2.41 35.52
C GLU A 69 6.16 3.47 34.46
N THR A 70 7.01 3.51 33.43
CA THR A 70 6.78 4.28 32.23
C THR A 70 5.55 3.66 31.59
N LEU A 71 4.45 4.42 31.58
CA LEU A 71 3.24 4.09 30.83
C LEU A 71 3.64 3.59 29.43
N PRO A 72 2.98 2.55 28.90
CA PRO A 72 3.54 1.72 27.83
C PRO A 72 3.68 2.50 26.52
N THR A 73 4.86 3.09 26.32
CA THR A 73 5.38 3.49 25.00
C THR A 73 5.48 2.30 24.04
N GLU A 74 5.32 1.08 24.57
CA GLU A 74 5.21 -0.20 23.86
C GLU A 74 4.01 -0.27 22.90
N ALA A 75 2.91 0.44 23.17
CA ALA A 75 1.68 0.31 22.39
C ALA A 75 1.78 0.83 20.94
N MET A 76 2.84 1.58 20.61
CA MET A 76 3.13 2.02 19.23
C MET A 76 4.14 1.13 18.50
N LYS A 77 4.73 0.12 19.15
CA LYS A 77 5.76 -0.73 18.52
C LYS A 77 5.12 -1.76 17.57
N GLY A 78 4.55 -1.29 16.46
CA GLY A 78 4.50 -2.10 15.26
C GLY A 78 5.93 -2.31 14.75
N GLY A 79 6.22 -3.48 14.18
CA GLY A 79 7.48 -3.73 13.46
C GLY A 79 8.57 -4.52 14.19
N GLY A 80 8.24 -5.17 15.32
CA GLY A 80 9.06 -6.26 15.87
C GLY A 80 8.69 -7.61 15.25
N CYS A 81 9.49 -8.64 15.50
CA CYS A 81 9.08 -10.00 15.17
C CYS A 81 7.78 -10.37 15.89
N GLY A 82 6.91 -11.10 15.20
CA GLY A 82 5.55 -11.36 15.66
C GLY A 82 4.57 -10.21 15.49
N THR A 83 4.96 -9.08 14.88
CA THR A 83 3.99 -8.06 14.46
C THR A 83 3.12 -8.63 13.34
N ALA A 84 1.86 -8.92 13.64
CA ALA A 84 0.92 -9.36 12.62
C ALA A 84 0.39 -8.18 11.81
N PHE A 85 0.16 -8.43 10.52
CA PHE A 85 -0.61 -7.55 9.64
C PHE A 85 -1.70 -8.37 8.94
N GLN A 86 -2.87 -7.76 8.71
CA GLN A 86 -4.00 -8.41 8.04
C GLN A 86 -4.68 -7.49 7.04
N PRO A 87 -5.46 -8.04 6.09
CA PRO A 87 -6.34 -7.23 5.27
C PRO A 87 -7.41 -6.48 6.11
N PRO A 88 -7.96 -5.36 5.60
CA PRO A 88 -8.97 -4.54 6.31
C PRO A 88 -10.34 -5.21 6.51
N VAL A 89 -10.53 -6.38 5.90
CA VAL A 89 -11.72 -7.24 5.96
C VAL A 89 -11.22 -8.68 6.10
N THR A 90 -12.11 -9.67 6.23
CA THR A 90 -11.64 -11.07 6.30
C THR A 90 -10.86 -11.44 5.04
N PRO A 91 -9.85 -12.33 5.12
CA PRO A 91 -9.05 -12.73 3.95
C PRO A 91 -9.89 -13.21 2.76
N GLU A 92 -11.04 -13.86 3.00
CA GLU A 92 -11.93 -14.37 1.95
C GLU A 92 -12.70 -13.26 1.24
N GLN A 93 -12.94 -12.15 1.95
CA GLN A 93 -13.62 -10.96 1.46
C GLN A 93 -12.67 -9.99 0.76
N TYR A 94 -11.39 -10.00 1.12
CA TYR A 94 -10.40 -9.10 0.54
C TYR A 94 -10.07 -9.51 -0.90
N ARG A 95 -10.71 -8.82 -1.86
CA ARG A 95 -10.59 -9.08 -3.30
C ARG A 95 -10.24 -7.79 -4.04
N PRO A 96 -8.95 -7.41 -4.11
CA PRO A 96 -8.49 -6.19 -4.73
C PRO A 96 -8.98 -6.05 -6.17
N GLY A 97 -9.46 -4.85 -6.54
CA GLY A 97 -10.02 -4.58 -7.86
C GLY A 97 -11.40 -5.18 -8.11
N SER A 98 -12.01 -5.90 -7.15
CA SER A 98 -13.36 -6.44 -7.32
C SER A 98 -14.42 -5.35 -7.54
N TYR A 99 -14.15 -4.11 -7.12
CA TYR A 99 -14.97 -2.98 -7.49
C TYR A 99 -14.51 -2.38 -8.83
N ARG A 100 -15.31 -2.60 -9.89
CA ARG A 100 -15.12 -2.00 -11.22
C ARG A 100 -13.72 -2.18 -11.82
N ASN A 101 -12.99 -3.25 -11.47
CA ASN A 101 -11.60 -3.48 -11.88
C ASN A 101 -10.65 -2.36 -11.42
N ARG A 102 -10.98 -1.66 -10.32
CA ARG A 102 -10.18 -0.58 -9.76
C ARG A 102 -9.14 -1.10 -8.78
N SER A 103 -8.03 -1.60 -9.30
CA SER A 103 -6.85 -1.97 -8.50
C SER A 103 -5.83 -0.82 -8.46
N PHE A 104 -4.71 -1.03 -7.79
CA PHE A 104 -3.62 -0.06 -7.76
C PHE A 104 -3.08 0.20 -9.18
N LEU A 105 -3.10 1.48 -9.58
CA LEU A 105 -2.81 1.98 -10.93
C LEU A 105 -3.68 1.36 -12.03
N SER A 106 -4.90 0.94 -11.67
CA SER A 106 -5.97 0.62 -12.61
C SER A 106 -7.24 1.35 -12.15
N PRO A 107 -7.70 2.43 -12.82
CA PRO A 107 -7.02 3.12 -13.91
C PRO A 107 -5.66 3.71 -13.48
N PRO A 108 -4.77 4.12 -14.41
CA PRO A 108 -3.38 4.50 -14.12
C PRO A 108 -3.18 5.57 -13.04
N GLU A 109 -4.19 6.39 -12.80
CA GLU A 109 -4.20 7.43 -11.77
C GLU A 109 -4.66 6.94 -10.39
N HIS A 110 -5.26 5.75 -10.26
CA HIS A 110 -5.84 5.27 -9.01
C HIS A 110 -4.75 4.75 -8.07
N VAL A 111 -4.49 5.43 -6.94
CA VAL A 111 -3.35 5.13 -6.03
C VAL A 111 -3.76 4.33 -4.78
N GLY A 112 -4.81 3.53 -4.92
CA GLY A 112 -5.25 2.52 -3.95
C GLY A 112 -5.86 1.32 -4.67
N GLY A 113 -6.43 0.39 -3.92
CA GLY A 113 -7.24 -0.71 -4.44
C GLY A 113 -8.65 -0.63 -3.89
N ASP A 114 -9.64 -0.89 -4.74
CA ASP A 114 -11.03 -0.90 -4.34
C ASP A 114 -11.60 -2.30 -4.28
N THR A 115 -12.28 -2.59 -3.18
CA THR A 115 -12.90 -3.89 -2.91
C THR A 115 -14.40 -3.70 -2.76
N ALA A 116 -15.18 -4.42 -3.56
CA ALA A 116 -16.63 -4.35 -3.53
C ALA A 116 -17.16 -5.00 -2.26
N HIS A 117 -17.92 -4.24 -1.49
CA HIS A 117 -18.49 -4.68 -0.22
C HIS A 117 -19.91 -4.16 -0.07
N ARG A 118 -20.70 -4.84 0.77
CA ARG A 118 -22.03 -4.35 1.10
C ARG A 118 -21.91 -3.20 2.09
N GLU A 119 -22.88 -2.29 2.06
CA GLU A 119 -23.08 -1.31 3.11
C GLU A 119 -23.02 -1.98 4.51
N GLY A 120 -22.35 -1.34 5.46
CA GLY A 120 -22.26 -1.82 6.84
C GLY A 120 -21.26 -2.95 7.04
N THR A 121 -20.51 -3.37 6.03
CA THR A 121 -19.37 -4.29 6.22
C THR A 121 -18.35 -3.65 7.17
N PRO A 122 -17.94 -4.35 8.26
CA PRO A 122 -16.95 -3.83 9.19
C PRO A 122 -15.56 -3.76 8.56
N ILE A 123 -14.87 -2.65 8.78
CA ILE A 123 -13.50 -2.40 8.33
C ILE A 123 -12.59 -2.29 9.54
N THR A 124 -11.51 -3.07 9.55
CA THR A 124 -10.56 -3.14 10.67
C THR A 124 -9.20 -2.57 10.29
N SER A 125 -8.43 -2.16 11.30
CA SER A 125 -7.03 -1.76 11.11
C SER A 125 -6.20 -2.95 10.63
N ILE A 126 -5.29 -2.69 9.68
CA ILE A 126 -4.41 -3.72 9.13
C ILE A 126 -3.30 -4.13 10.10
N GLY A 127 -3.04 -3.33 11.13
CA GLY A 127 -1.91 -3.52 12.04
C GLY A 127 -1.88 -2.44 13.13
N PRO A 128 -0.94 -2.55 14.08
CA PRO A 128 -0.76 -1.52 15.10
C PRO A 128 -0.36 -0.18 14.48
N GLY A 129 -0.88 0.92 15.01
CA GLY A 129 -0.57 2.26 14.49
C GLY A 129 -1.27 3.40 15.21
N LYS A 130 -1.11 4.61 14.67
CA LYS A 130 -1.71 5.85 15.16
C LYS A 130 -2.68 6.41 14.15
N ILE A 131 -3.89 6.75 14.57
CA ILE A 131 -4.82 7.47 13.71
C ILE A 131 -4.31 8.90 13.49
N VAL A 132 -3.95 9.22 12.26
CA VAL A 132 -3.45 10.55 11.84
C VAL A 132 -4.51 11.37 11.07
N TRP A 133 -5.62 10.73 10.70
CA TRP A 133 -6.84 11.38 10.21
C TRP A 133 -8.07 10.53 10.56
N TYR A 134 -9.15 11.18 11.02
CA TYR A 134 -10.43 10.53 11.30
C TYR A 134 -11.58 11.50 11.06
N GLY A 135 -12.17 11.47 9.87
CA GLY A 135 -13.24 12.40 9.51
C GLY A 135 -13.55 12.41 8.01
N PRO A 136 -14.52 13.22 7.57
CA PRO A 136 -14.90 13.30 6.16
C PRO A 136 -13.76 13.87 5.31
N ALA A 137 -13.63 13.39 4.09
CA ALA A 137 -12.71 13.95 3.11
C ALA A 137 -13.34 13.97 1.71
N SER A 138 -13.02 15.00 0.93
CA SER A 138 -13.56 15.16 -0.42
C SER A 138 -13.22 13.94 -1.29
N GLY A 139 -14.23 13.33 -1.89
CA GLY A 139 -14.09 12.12 -2.70
C GLY A 139 -13.97 10.82 -1.90
N TYR A 140 -14.03 10.84 -0.57
CA TYR A 140 -13.99 9.65 0.29
C TYR A 140 -15.23 9.47 1.18
N GLY A 141 -16.18 10.39 1.12
CA GLY A 141 -17.45 10.29 1.85
C GLY A 141 -17.41 10.79 3.29
N GLU A 142 -18.35 10.31 4.09
CA GLU A 142 -18.59 10.78 5.47
C GLU A 142 -17.46 10.44 6.46
N LEU A 143 -16.67 9.40 6.19
CA LEU A 143 -15.52 9.02 6.99
C LEU A 143 -14.38 8.49 6.10
N THR A 144 -13.20 9.04 6.37
CA THR A 144 -11.91 8.50 5.99
C THR A 144 -11.11 8.28 7.25
N VAL A 145 -10.40 7.15 7.31
CA VAL A 145 -9.44 6.84 8.36
C VAL A 145 -8.06 6.80 7.72
N VAL A 146 -7.06 7.44 8.34
CA VAL A 146 -5.65 7.28 7.94
C VAL A 146 -4.86 6.89 9.16
N ILE A 147 -4.12 5.79 9.07
CA ILE A 147 -3.32 5.23 10.16
C ILE A 147 -1.86 5.26 9.75
N GLU A 148 -1.01 5.87 10.58
CA GLU A 148 0.45 5.81 10.45
C GLU A 148 0.98 4.61 11.24
N HIS A 149 1.79 3.81 10.56
CA HIS A 149 2.44 2.62 11.10
C HIS A 149 3.95 2.88 11.20
N ASP A 150 4.54 2.50 12.33
CA ASP A 150 5.99 2.43 12.52
C ASP A 150 6.41 0.96 12.32
N LEU A 151 7.48 0.73 11.57
CA LEU A 151 8.06 -0.59 11.32
C LEU A 151 9.31 -0.86 12.17
N LEU A 152 9.67 0.06 13.07
CA LEU A 152 10.91 0.13 13.87
C LEU A 152 12.20 0.28 13.06
N LYS A 153 12.31 -0.43 11.93
CA LYS A 153 13.45 -0.44 11.02
C LYS A 153 12.98 -0.17 9.58
N PRO A 154 13.80 0.49 8.73
CA PRO A 154 13.42 0.71 7.34
C PRO A 154 13.27 -0.60 6.56
N GLN A 155 12.07 -0.85 6.04
CA GLN A 155 11.71 -2.02 5.22
C GLN A 155 11.58 -1.67 3.73
N PRO A 156 11.96 -2.56 2.81
CA PRO A 156 11.87 -2.34 1.38
C PRO A 156 10.48 -2.67 0.84
N PHE A 157 9.90 -1.76 0.04
CA PHE A 157 8.64 -2.02 -0.68
C PHE A 157 8.72 -1.48 -2.12
N PRO A 158 8.11 -2.17 -3.10
CA PRO A 158 7.93 -1.62 -4.44
C PRO A 158 6.90 -0.48 -4.42
N ASN A 159 7.25 0.68 -4.99
CA ASN A 159 6.35 1.82 -5.15
C ASN A 159 5.60 1.76 -6.51
N GLY A 160 4.78 2.77 -6.78
CA GLY A 160 4.00 2.89 -8.02
C GLY A 160 4.82 3.09 -9.30
N ASN A 161 6.12 3.38 -9.18
CA ASN A 161 7.05 3.41 -10.31
C ASN A 161 7.81 2.07 -10.48
N GLY A 162 7.51 1.06 -9.67
CA GLY A 162 8.23 -0.22 -9.64
C GLY A 162 9.60 -0.15 -8.95
N GLN A 163 9.95 0.99 -8.33
CA GLN A 163 11.20 1.18 -7.63
C GLN A 163 11.09 0.72 -6.17
N ILE A 164 12.17 0.18 -5.61
CA ILE A 164 12.21 -0.15 -4.19
C ILE A 164 12.40 1.13 -3.37
N ARG A 165 11.43 1.44 -2.52
CA ARG A 165 11.54 2.47 -1.49
C ARG A 165 11.73 1.80 -0.14
N ARG A 166 12.79 2.18 0.57
CA ARG A 166 13.00 1.79 1.96
C ARG A 166 12.32 2.80 2.87
N THR A 167 11.43 2.36 3.75
CA THR A 167 10.78 3.25 4.71
C THR A 167 10.59 2.59 6.07
N ARG A 168 10.73 3.37 7.13
CA ARG A 168 10.33 2.97 8.49
C ARG A 168 8.86 3.23 8.74
N PHE A 169 8.30 4.26 8.09
CA PHE A 169 6.91 4.67 8.29
C PHE A 169 6.12 4.51 7.01
N PHE A 170 4.87 4.08 7.14
CA PHE A 170 3.91 4.14 6.05
C PHE A 170 2.54 4.51 6.60
N ILE A 171 1.66 5.03 5.74
CA ILE A 171 0.27 5.28 6.08
C ILE A 171 -0.65 4.34 5.29
N SER A 172 -1.64 3.79 5.98
CA SER A 172 -2.80 3.12 5.39
C SER A 172 -3.99 4.07 5.36
N ILE A 173 -4.74 4.05 4.26
CA ILE A 173 -5.81 4.99 3.95
C ILE A 173 -7.09 4.19 3.69
N TYR A 174 -8.15 4.46 4.44
CA TYR A 174 -9.42 3.76 4.35
C TYR A 174 -10.52 4.76 4.01
N GLY A 175 -11.03 4.69 2.79
CA GLY A 175 -12.06 5.59 2.25
C GLY A 175 -13.44 4.96 2.16
N HIS A 176 -14.44 5.78 1.87
CA HIS A 176 -15.83 5.38 1.63
C HIS A 176 -16.51 4.76 2.85
N LEU A 177 -16.14 5.24 4.05
CA LEU A 177 -16.61 4.70 5.31
C LEU A 177 -17.68 5.56 5.97
N ARG A 178 -18.29 4.99 7.01
CA ARG A 178 -19.09 5.66 8.03
C ARG A 178 -18.66 5.21 9.43
N PRO A 179 -18.87 6.05 10.45
CA PRO A 179 -18.41 5.79 11.81
C PRO A 179 -19.36 4.90 12.62
N SER A 180 -20.47 4.42 12.06
CA SER A 180 -21.47 3.61 12.77
C SER A 180 -21.99 2.48 11.89
N LYS A 181 -22.35 1.34 12.50
CA LYS A 181 -22.85 0.19 11.74
C LYS A 181 -24.11 0.52 10.94
N ASN A 182 -25.01 1.28 11.55
CA ASN A 182 -26.26 1.76 10.95
C ASN A 182 -26.22 3.28 10.85
N ARG A 183 -26.88 3.86 9.84
CA ARG A 183 -27.05 5.31 9.70
C ARG A 183 -27.79 5.90 10.90
N GLY A 184 -27.24 6.96 11.49
CA GLY A 184 -27.74 7.56 12.73
C GLY A 184 -27.47 6.75 14.01
N GLY A 185 -26.74 5.64 13.91
CA GLY A 185 -26.36 4.80 15.06
C GLY A 185 -25.24 5.39 15.92
N ALA A 186 -24.89 4.66 16.98
CA ALA A 186 -23.75 5.00 17.83
C ALA A 186 -22.46 5.02 17.00
N ARG A 187 -21.72 6.12 17.12
CA ARG A 187 -20.43 6.31 16.44
C ARG A 187 -19.34 5.55 17.18
N LEU A 188 -18.37 5.03 16.42
CA LEU A 188 -17.11 4.54 16.96
C LEU A 188 -16.39 5.69 17.70
N PRO A 189 -15.68 5.39 18.80
CA PRO A 189 -15.14 6.41 19.68
C PRO A 189 -13.79 7.00 19.23
N TRP A 190 -13.32 6.63 18.03
CA TRP A 190 -12.00 7.01 17.54
C TRP A 190 -11.86 8.50 17.24
N LYS A 191 -10.65 9.01 17.46
CA LYS A 191 -10.20 10.36 17.10
C LYS A 191 -8.73 10.33 16.66
N VAL A 192 -8.29 11.43 16.05
CA VAL A 192 -6.88 11.63 15.71
C VAL A 192 -6.02 11.57 16.97
N GLY A 193 -4.91 10.85 16.89
CA GLY A 193 -3.97 10.61 17.98
C GLY A 193 -4.20 9.30 18.74
N ASP A 194 -5.37 8.66 18.58
CA ASP A 194 -5.62 7.35 19.19
C ASP A 194 -4.72 6.28 18.59
N LEU A 195 -4.34 5.32 19.44
CA LEU A 195 -3.64 4.11 19.02
C LEU A 195 -4.65 3.03 18.69
N VAL A 196 -4.36 2.29 17.63
CA VAL A 196 -5.13 1.12 17.20
C VAL A 196 -4.21 -0.09 17.12
N GLN A 197 -4.80 -1.27 17.33
CA GLN A 197 -4.18 -2.58 17.17
C GLN A 197 -4.68 -3.24 15.88
N ILE A 198 -4.01 -4.33 15.51
CA ILE A 198 -4.52 -5.21 14.43
C ILE A 198 -5.95 -5.65 14.75
N GLY A 199 -6.84 -5.56 13.77
CA GLY A 199 -8.23 -6.03 13.92
C GLY A 199 -9.17 -5.07 14.65
N ASP A 200 -8.68 -3.96 15.18
CA ASP A 200 -9.55 -2.93 15.73
C ASP A 200 -10.53 -2.42 14.67
N LEU A 201 -11.81 -2.41 15.00
CA LEU A 201 -12.87 -1.92 14.12
C LEU A 201 -12.79 -0.40 14.00
N ILE A 202 -12.46 0.11 12.82
CA ILE A 202 -12.21 1.55 12.57
C ILE A 202 -13.32 2.25 11.79
N GLY A 203 -14.17 1.48 11.11
CA GLY A 203 -15.32 2.01 10.38
C GLY A 203 -16.18 0.92 9.75
N TYR A 204 -17.16 1.36 8.98
CA TYR A 204 -18.02 0.48 8.20
C TYR A 204 -18.14 1.03 6.78
N VAL A 205 -18.26 0.16 5.78
CA VAL A 205 -18.53 0.57 4.39
C VAL A 205 -19.82 1.39 4.34
N ASN A 206 -19.76 2.55 3.69
CA ASN A 206 -20.87 3.48 3.59
C ASN A 206 -21.76 3.17 2.37
N ASP A 207 -22.98 3.71 2.37
CA ASP A 207 -23.94 3.54 1.26
C ASP A 207 -23.61 4.43 0.05
N ASP A 208 -24.10 4.06 -1.13
CA ASP A 208 -23.89 4.75 -2.42
C ASP A 208 -24.17 6.27 -2.34
N ALA A 209 -25.20 6.67 -1.61
CA ALA A 209 -25.62 8.07 -1.55
C ALA A 209 -24.65 8.95 -0.74
N HIS A 210 -23.82 8.39 0.15
CA HIS A 210 -23.00 9.16 1.09
C HIS A 210 -21.51 8.78 1.09
N ASN A 211 -21.11 7.76 0.35
CA ASN A 211 -19.71 7.32 0.31
C ASN A 211 -18.81 8.22 -0.56
N GLY A 212 -19.40 9.09 -1.39
CA GLY A 212 -18.68 10.07 -2.21
C GLY A 212 -18.14 9.55 -3.54
N ASP A 213 -18.35 8.28 -3.89
CA ASP A 213 -17.88 7.66 -5.14
C ASP A 213 -18.70 6.41 -5.57
N GLY A 214 -19.95 6.62 -5.95
CA GLY A 214 -20.79 5.57 -6.54
C GLY A 214 -21.07 4.39 -5.61
N ALA A 215 -21.36 3.21 -6.18
CA ALA A 215 -21.81 2.04 -5.42
C ALA A 215 -20.84 1.63 -4.30
N GLU A 216 -21.35 0.90 -3.31
CA GLU A 216 -20.66 0.57 -2.06
C GLU A 216 -19.36 -0.21 -2.26
N HIS A 217 -18.29 0.29 -1.65
CA HIS A 217 -16.97 -0.33 -1.67
C HIS A 217 -16.08 0.25 -0.56
N LEU A 218 -14.93 -0.40 -0.34
CA LEU A 218 -13.81 0.16 0.41
C LEU A 218 -12.77 0.64 -0.59
N HIS A 219 -12.26 1.86 -0.41
CA HIS A 219 -10.98 2.25 -0.99
C HIS A 219 -9.88 2.04 0.05
N PHE A 220 -8.86 1.29 -0.32
CA PHE A 220 -7.72 0.99 0.53
C PHE A 220 -6.43 1.41 -0.15
N GLY A 221 -5.75 2.42 0.41
CA GLY A 221 -4.51 2.98 -0.13
C GLY A 221 -3.33 2.77 0.82
N ILE A 222 -2.12 2.68 0.26
CA ILE A 222 -0.87 2.66 1.02
C ILE A 222 0.08 3.72 0.47
N ARG A 223 0.60 4.56 1.37
CA ARG A 223 1.64 5.54 1.05
C ARG A 223 2.88 5.26 1.92
N LEU A 224 4.02 5.03 1.28
CA LEU A 224 5.30 4.58 1.83
C LEU A 224 6.11 5.72 2.47
N VAL A 225 5.45 6.59 3.22
CA VAL A 225 6.02 7.74 3.94
C VAL A 225 5.27 7.96 5.25
N SER A 226 5.86 8.72 6.17
CA SER A 226 5.14 9.21 7.35
C SER A 226 4.03 10.19 6.96
N ALA A 227 3.09 10.44 7.86
CA ALA A 227 2.05 11.44 7.65
C ALA A 227 2.63 12.87 7.57
N GLU A 228 3.72 13.14 8.29
CA GLU A 228 4.44 14.43 8.23
C GLU A 228 5.07 14.63 6.84
N GLU A 229 5.83 13.64 6.36
CA GLU A 229 6.45 13.69 5.03
C GLU A 229 5.39 13.74 3.92
N ALA A 230 4.30 12.98 4.04
CA ALA A 230 3.18 13.02 3.09
C ALA A 230 2.60 14.44 2.96
N LYS A 231 2.43 15.15 4.08
CA LYS A 231 1.95 16.55 4.13
C LYS A 231 2.97 17.52 3.56
N ALA A 232 4.26 17.27 3.74
CA ALA A 232 5.31 18.09 3.15
C ALA A 232 5.36 17.95 1.62
N ILE A 233 5.24 16.72 1.10
CA ILE A 233 5.24 16.41 -0.34
C ILE A 233 3.96 16.92 -1.02
N ASP A 234 2.82 16.84 -0.33
CA ASP A 234 1.51 17.11 -0.93
C ASP A 234 0.53 17.78 0.05
N PRO A 235 0.75 19.07 0.41
CA PRO A 235 0.04 19.73 1.52
C PRO A 235 -1.48 19.72 1.42
N GLY A 236 -2.04 19.74 0.20
CA GLY A 236 -3.48 19.80 -0.03
C GLY A 236 -4.15 18.46 -0.24
N LYS A 237 -3.40 17.38 -0.54
CA LYS A 237 -3.95 16.09 -0.99
C LYS A 237 -3.14 14.88 -0.50
N TRP A 238 -2.49 15.00 0.65
CA TRP A 238 -1.48 14.04 1.14
C TRP A 238 -1.95 12.57 1.35
N PHE A 239 -3.25 12.29 1.30
CA PHE A 239 -3.81 10.93 1.26
C PHE A 239 -4.80 10.75 0.09
N ARG A 240 -4.52 11.36 -1.08
CA ARG A 240 -5.36 11.26 -2.29
C ARG A 240 -5.61 9.81 -2.73
N GLY A 241 -6.78 9.57 -3.32
CA GLY A 241 -7.11 8.31 -4.00
C GLY A 241 -6.72 8.30 -5.48
N TYR A 242 -6.45 9.49 -6.04
CA TYR A 242 -6.11 9.68 -7.45
C TYR A 242 -4.90 10.60 -7.64
N ASP A 243 -3.88 10.09 -8.33
CA ASP A 243 -2.70 10.82 -8.79
C ASP A 243 -2.75 11.06 -10.30
N TYR A 244 -3.63 11.97 -10.74
CA TYR A 244 -3.88 12.27 -12.16
C TYR A 244 -2.65 12.70 -12.96
N GLN A 245 -1.62 13.23 -12.30
CA GLN A 245 -0.38 13.65 -12.95
C GLN A 245 0.72 12.59 -12.85
N GLY A 246 0.51 11.53 -12.07
CA GLY A 246 1.49 10.46 -11.84
C GLY A 246 2.74 10.90 -11.08
N ILE A 247 2.75 12.10 -10.49
CA ILE A 247 3.94 12.71 -9.87
C ILE A 247 4.18 12.25 -8.43
N HIS A 248 3.23 11.53 -7.82
CA HIS A 248 3.34 11.03 -6.45
C HIS A 248 3.43 9.50 -6.37
N ARG A 249 3.34 8.80 -7.49
CA ARG A 249 3.45 7.33 -7.59
C ARG A 249 4.67 6.76 -6.86
N GLU A 250 5.77 7.50 -6.82
CA GLU A 250 6.99 7.11 -6.09
C GLU A 250 6.82 6.96 -4.57
N THR A 251 5.74 7.51 -4.01
CA THR A 251 5.40 7.44 -2.59
C THR A 251 4.18 6.54 -2.32
N PHE A 252 3.45 6.09 -3.33
CA PHE A 252 2.33 5.15 -3.17
C PHE A 252 2.77 3.73 -3.55
N ALA A 253 2.07 2.72 -3.03
CA ALA A 253 2.36 1.33 -3.35
C ALA A 253 1.08 0.51 -3.45
N SER A 254 1.18 -0.63 -4.12
CA SER A 254 0.09 -1.61 -4.17
C SER A 254 -0.19 -2.13 -2.76
N PRO A 255 -1.41 -1.96 -2.23
CA PRO A 255 -1.74 -2.44 -0.89
C PRO A 255 -1.52 -3.94 -0.73
N ASP A 256 -1.78 -4.73 -1.78
CA ASP A 256 -1.67 -6.18 -1.75
C ASP A 256 -0.22 -6.64 -1.66
N LEU A 257 0.66 -5.98 -2.41
CA LEU A 257 2.09 -6.27 -2.37
C LEU A 257 2.68 -5.87 -1.02
N VAL A 258 2.26 -4.73 -0.47
CA VAL A 258 2.71 -4.30 0.86
C VAL A 258 2.23 -5.26 1.94
N LEU A 259 0.95 -5.66 1.94
CA LEU A 259 0.44 -6.64 2.90
C LEU A 259 1.18 -7.98 2.81
N ALA A 260 1.46 -8.46 1.60
CA ALA A 260 2.24 -9.68 1.40
C ALA A 260 3.67 -9.55 1.93
N SER A 261 4.35 -8.43 1.66
CA SER A 261 5.69 -8.15 2.17
C SER A 261 5.72 -8.01 3.70
N LEU A 262 4.74 -7.32 4.30
CA LEU A 262 4.64 -7.18 5.75
C LEU A 262 4.48 -8.54 6.43
N LYS A 263 3.62 -9.40 5.87
CA LYS A 263 3.44 -10.77 6.33
C LYS A 263 4.78 -11.54 6.30
N GLU A 264 5.48 -11.49 5.17
CA GLU A 264 6.76 -12.16 4.98
C GLU A 264 7.85 -11.65 5.94
N ILE A 265 7.93 -10.33 6.16
CA ILE A 265 8.94 -9.70 7.00
C ILE A 265 8.72 -10.02 8.48
N PHE A 266 7.48 -9.93 8.97
CA PHE A 266 7.21 -9.95 10.42
C PHE A 266 6.69 -11.27 10.97
N GLU A 267 6.10 -12.14 10.14
CA GLU A 267 5.69 -13.48 10.57
C GLU A 267 6.84 -14.49 10.49
N ASN A 268 7.83 -14.28 9.62
CA ASN A 268 8.95 -15.22 9.43
C ASN A 268 10.28 -14.74 10.03
N CYS A 269 10.31 -13.60 10.73
CA CYS A 269 11.58 -13.19 11.33
C CYS A 269 11.84 -13.99 12.61
N GLU A 270 13.02 -14.59 12.65
CA GLU A 270 13.58 -15.13 13.87
C GLU A 270 13.93 -13.92 14.76
N GLU A 271 13.42 -13.90 15.99
CA GLU A 271 13.93 -12.97 16.98
C GLU A 271 15.43 -13.25 17.11
N GLU A 272 16.27 -12.28 16.73
CA GLU A 272 17.69 -12.34 17.07
C GLU A 272 17.74 -12.48 18.58
N SER A 273 18.08 -13.69 19.04
CA SER A 273 18.15 -14.03 20.46
C SER A 273 18.93 -12.92 21.14
N PRO A 274 18.32 -12.16 22.07
CA PRO A 274 18.98 -11.02 22.67
C PRO A 274 20.12 -11.56 23.50
N CYS A 275 21.32 -11.55 22.89
CA CYS A 275 22.61 -11.82 23.49
C CYS A 275 22.57 -12.96 24.53
N GLU A 276 22.94 -14.18 24.13
CA GLU A 276 23.71 -14.99 25.07
C GLU A 276 24.87 -14.10 25.53
N GLU A 277 24.72 -13.53 26.71
CA GLU A 277 25.78 -12.87 27.45
C GLU A 277 26.91 -13.88 27.47
N SER A 278 27.89 -13.72 26.59
CA SER A 278 29.08 -14.54 26.57
C SER A 278 29.72 -14.34 27.93
N GLN A 279 29.50 -15.30 28.83
CA GLN A 279 30.22 -15.37 30.10
C GLN A 279 31.69 -15.44 29.72
N GLY A 280 32.36 -14.30 29.89
CA GLY A 280 33.76 -14.14 29.52
C GLY A 280 34.61 -15.14 30.29
N ASN A 281 35.15 -16.12 29.57
CA ASN A 281 36.46 -16.65 29.89
C ASN A 281 37.46 -15.79 29.11
N GLU A 282 38.13 -14.89 29.82
CA GLU A 282 39.27 -14.13 29.33
C GLU A 282 40.47 -15.07 29.13
N ASP A 283 40.54 -15.74 27.98
CA ASP A 283 41.80 -16.29 27.48
C ASP A 283 42.41 -15.29 26.49
N ILE A 284 43.48 -14.64 26.93
CA ILE A 284 44.29 -13.67 26.19
C ILE A 284 44.85 -14.35 24.93
N PRO A 285 44.52 -13.91 23.70
CA PRO A 285 45.11 -14.46 22.50
C PRO A 285 46.52 -13.91 22.29
N SER A 286 47.47 -14.83 22.10
CA SER A 286 48.83 -14.57 21.66
C SER A 286 48.88 -13.78 20.35
N ALA A 287 49.96 -13.01 20.19
CA ALA A 287 50.19 -12.06 19.12
C ALA A 287 49.85 -12.58 17.71
N PRO A 288 49.27 -11.73 16.83
CA PRO A 288 48.91 -12.12 15.48
C PRO A 288 50.15 -12.41 14.64
N GLU A 289 50.14 -13.55 13.95
CA GLU A 289 51.12 -13.86 12.92
C GLU A 289 51.02 -12.88 11.73
N PRO A 290 52.15 -12.56 11.07
CA PRO A 290 52.17 -11.62 9.95
C PRO A 290 51.33 -12.14 8.79
N THR A 291 50.41 -11.30 8.31
CA THR A 291 49.57 -11.60 7.13
C THR A 291 50.42 -11.73 5.87
N PRO A 292 50.23 -12.78 5.06
CA PRO A 292 50.90 -12.91 3.77
C PRO A 292 50.46 -11.82 2.79
N ASP A 293 51.38 -11.41 1.93
CA ASP A 293 51.17 -10.37 0.93
C ASP A 293 49.97 -10.66 0.02
N PRO A 294 49.19 -9.63 -0.35
CA PRO A 294 48.01 -9.79 -1.20
C PRO A 294 48.39 -10.30 -2.59
N GLU A 295 47.80 -11.43 -2.95
CA GLU A 295 47.91 -12.05 -4.26
C GLU A 295 47.39 -11.08 -5.35
N PRO A 296 48.08 -10.93 -6.49
CA PRO A 296 47.70 -9.98 -7.53
C PRO A 296 46.31 -10.29 -8.09
N ALA A 297 45.46 -9.25 -8.16
CA ALA A 297 44.11 -9.34 -8.69
C ALA A 297 44.11 -9.94 -10.10
N LEU A 298 43.37 -11.04 -10.27
CA LEU A 298 43.10 -11.65 -11.57
C LEU A 298 42.38 -10.63 -12.48
N PRO A 299 42.68 -10.61 -13.79
CA PRO A 299 42.04 -9.69 -14.72
C PRO A 299 40.53 -9.90 -14.74
N ASP A 300 39.78 -8.80 -14.72
CA ASP A 300 38.31 -8.74 -14.82
C ASP A 300 37.81 -9.67 -15.92
N GLN A 301 37.34 -10.85 -15.52
CA GLN A 301 36.59 -11.71 -16.42
C GLN A 301 35.21 -11.08 -16.58
N GLN A 302 35.02 -10.42 -17.72
CA GLN A 302 33.71 -9.98 -18.17
C GLN A 302 32.72 -11.15 -17.99
N PRO A 303 31.65 -11.00 -17.18
CA PRO A 303 30.78 -12.10 -16.85
C PRO A 303 30.24 -12.72 -18.15
N PRO A 304 30.22 -14.05 -18.26
CA PRO A 304 29.76 -14.73 -19.46
C PRO A 304 28.36 -14.24 -19.83
N ALA A 305 28.10 -14.11 -21.13
CA ALA A 305 26.82 -13.66 -21.67
C ALA A 305 25.65 -14.24 -20.86
N SER A 306 24.84 -13.35 -20.25
CA SER A 306 23.84 -13.67 -19.25
C SER A 306 23.02 -14.89 -19.64
N VAL A 307 23.20 -16.00 -18.94
CA VAL A 307 22.44 -17.23 -19.14
C VAL A 307 20.96 -16.91 -18.87
N ARG A 308 20.11 -17.16 -19.87
CA ARG A 308 18.66 -17.00 -19.75
C ARG A 308 18.09 -18.15 -18.92
N GLN A 309 17.80 -17.89 -17.66
CA GLN A 309 17.41 -18.91 -16.69
C GLN A 309 16.04 -18.61 -16.08
N ILE A 310 15.19 -19.64 -15.99
CA ILE A 310 13.92 -19.59 -15.25
C ILE A 310 14.02 -20.60 -14.11
N THR A 311 13.87 -20.14 -12.87
CA THR A 311 13.78 -21.02 -11.71
C THR A 311 12.38 -21.04 -11.16
N CYS A 312 11.91 -22.22 -10.75
CA CYS A 312 10.59 -22.38 -10.13
C CYS A 312 10.75 -23.05 -8.77
N LEU A 313 10.17 -22.44 -7.74
CA LEU A 313 10.14 -22.95 -6.37
C LEU A 313 8.68 -23.09 -5.94
N VAL A 314 8.30 -24.27 -5.47
CA VAL A 314 6.97 -24.49 -4.87
C VAL A 314 7.15 -24.63 -3.37
N SER A 315 6.59 -23.70 -2.60
CA SER A 315 6.59 -23.77 -1.13
C SER A 315 5.25 -23.29 -0.59
N GLN A 316 4.75 -23.93 0.47
CA GLN A 316 3.56 -23.49 1.23
C GLN A 316 2.32 -23.17 0.36
N GLY A 317 2.08 -23.94 -0.71
CA GLY A 317 0.93 -23.71 -1.59
C GLY A 317 1.09 -22.55 -2.58
N MET A 318 2.30 -21.99 -2.71
CA MET A 318 2.68 -20.97 -3.68
C MET A 318 3.75 -21.50 -4.65
N LEU A 319 3.65 -21.06 -5.90
CA LEU A 319 4.64 -21.18 -6.95
C LEU A 319 5.34 -19.83 -7.11
N GLU A 320 6.65 -19.81 -6.90
CA GLU A 320 7.53 -18.69 -7.17
C GLU A 320 8.32 -18.95 -8.44
N ILE A 321 8.27 -18.03 -9.40
CA ILE A 321 8.92 -18.12 -10.72
C ILE A 321 9.91 -16.97 -10.81
N THR A 322 11.20 -17.26 -10.78
CA THR A 322 12.25 -16.25 -10.97
C THR A 322 12.83 -16.35 -12.37
N VAL A 323 12.87 -15.22 -13.06
CA VAL A 323 13.35 -15.10 -14.45
C VAL A 323 14.61 -14.24 -14.44
N ASN A 324 15.71 -14.77 -14.96
CA ASN A 324 17.00 -14.09 -15.02
C ASN A 324 17.55 -14.09 -16.46
N GLY A 325 17.94 -12.91 -16.95
CA GLY A 325 18.48 -12.69 -18.29
C GLY A 325 17.68 -11.67 -19.10
N SER A 326 18.17 -11.32 -20.29
CA SER A 326 17.51 -10.35 -21.18
C SER A 326 16.16 -10.87 -21.67
N LEU A 327 15.08 -10.23 -21.22
CA LEU A 327 13.69 -10.56 -21.51
C LEU A 327 13.22 -9.94 -22.83
N THR A 328 13.66 -8.72 -23.12
CA THR A 328 13.31 -8.03 -24.38
C THR A 328 13.71 -8.85 -25.60
N ALA A 329 14.91 -9.44 -25.58
CA ALA A 329 15.44 -10.31 -26.62
C ALA A 329 14.85 -11.73 -26.61
N ALA A 330 13.87 -11.99 -25.74
CA ALA A 330 13.11 -13.23 -25.69
C ALA A 330 11.64 -13.02 -26.10
N LEU A 331 11.19 -11.83 -26.46
CA LEU A 331 9.81 -11.63 -26.91
C LEU A 331 9.59 -12.18 -28.32
N VAL A 332 8.44 -12.82 -28.53
CA VAL A 332 8.00 -13.28 -29.85
C VAL A 332 7.52 -12.09 -30.68
N GLY A 333 8.08 -11.94 -31.88
CA GLY A 333 7.70 -10.91 -32.84
C GLY A 333 8.49 -9.62 -32.69
N GLU A 334 7.89 -8.49 -33.10
CA GLU A 334 8.52 -7.18 -32.99
C GLU A 334 8.69 -6.76 -31.52
N ALA A 335 9.79 -6.07 -31.25
CA ALA A 335 10.09 -5.53 -29.93
C ALA A 335 8.95 -4.62 -29.45
N LEU A 336 8.57 -4.76 -28.18
CA LEU A 336 7.63 -3.84 -27.55
C LEU A 336 8.31 -2.48 -27.34
N PRO A 337 7.72 -1.36 -27.82
CA PRO A 337 8.28 -0.02 -27.61
C PRO A 337 8.44 0.35 -26.13
N SER A 338 7.60 -0.24 -25.27
CA SER A 338 7.64 -0.08 -23.82
C SER A 338 7.07 -1.32 -23.15
N ILE A 339 7.78 -1.84 -22.16
CA ILE A 339 7.30 -2.89 -21.26
C ILE A 339 7.01 -2.23 -19.91
N ALA A 340 5.80 -2.40 -19.39
CA ALA A 340 5.39 -1.90 -18.09
C ALA A 340 5.37 -3.01 -17.04
N PHE A 341 5.06 -4.24 -17.43
CA PHE A 341 4.96 -5.37 -16.52
C PHE A 341 5.27 -6.70 -17.19
N LEU A 342 5.59 -7.69 -16.36
CA LEU A 342 5.64 -9.10 -16.71
C LEU A 342 4.47 -9.81 -16.05
N SER A 343 3.97 -10.83 -16.72
CA SER A 343 2.90 -11.66 -16.23
C SER A 343 3.07 -13.10 -16.67
N ILE A 344 2.30 -13.98 -16.03
CA ILE A 344 2.06 -15.33 -16.53
C ILE A 344 0.70 -15.40 -17.24
N GLY A 345 0.59 -16.28 -18.23
CA GLY A 345 -0.68 -16.91 -18.57
C GLY A 345 -0.58 -18.39 -18.25
N SER A 346 -1.66 -18.99 -17.78
CA SER A 346 -1.60 -20.31 -17.18
C SER A 346 -2.87 -21.13 -17.42
N ASN A 347 -2.82 -22.40 -17.02
CA ASN A 347 -3.98 -23.28 -16.95
C ASN A 347 -5.11 -22.73 -16.04
N GLU A 348 -4.82 -21.79 -15.14
CA GLU A 348 -5.83 -21.19 -14.24
C GLU A 348 -6.31 -19.81 -14.69
N THR A 349 -5.43 -19.03 -15.30
CA THR A 349 -5.72 -17.65 -15.71
C THR A 349 -6.09 -17.54 -17.18
N GLY A 350 -5.97 -18.64 -17.93
CA GLY A 350 -6.08 -18.65 -19.37
C GLY A 350 -4.79 -18.20 -20.07
N TRP A 351 -4.82 -18.30 -21.39
CA TRP A 351 -3.68 -18.05 -22.29
C TRP A 351 -3.86 -16.75 -23.10
N ALA A 352 -4.70 -15.83 -22.62
CA ALA A 352 -4.86 -14.53 -23.23
C ALA A 352 -3.81 -13.56 -22.67
N THR A 353 -3.26 -12.71 -23.54
CA THR A 353 -2.48 -11.53 -23.11
C THR A 353 -3.38 -10.31 -23.03
N SER A 354 -2.96 -9.29 -22.29
CA SER A 354 -3.70 -8.05 -22.12
C SER A 354 -2.75 -6.85 -22.06
N THR A 355 -3.19 -5.68 -22.49
CA THR A 355 -2.43 -4.43 -22.27
C THR A 355 -2.56 -3.91 -20.84
N SER A 356 -3.51 -4.44 -20.07
CA SER A 356 -3.71 -4.12 -18.65
C SER A 356 -3.11 -5.20 -17.75
N PRO A 357 -2.58 -4.83 -16.56
CA PRO A 357 -2.02 -5.81 -15.62
C PRO A 357 -3.05 -6.87 -15.22
N PRO A 358 -2.76 -8.15 -15.42
CA PRO A 358 -3.65 -9.24 -15.03
C PRO A 358 -3.47 -9.62 -13.56
N ARG A 359 -4.05 -10.74 -13.12
CA ARG A 359 -4.04 -11.19 -11.72
C ARG A 359 -2.64 -11.48 -11.16
N TYR A 360 -1.70 -11.97 -11.98
CA TYR A 360 -0.36 -12.37 -11.55
C TYR A 360 0.68 -11.62 -12.36
N PHE A 361 1.06 -10.43 -11.89
CA PHE A 361 2.03 -9.59 -12.58
C PHE A 361 3.04 -8.98 -11.62
N ILE A 362 4.16 -8.55 -12.18
CA ILE A 362 5.15 -7.69 -11.52
C ILE A 362 5.51 -6.52 -12.44
N PRO A 363 5.81 -5.33 -11.89
CA PRO A 363 6.35 -4.23 -12.68
C PRO A 363 7.66 -4.62 -13.36
N TRP A 364 7.84 -4.16 -14.59
CA TRP A 364 9.09 -4.34 -15.32
C TRP A 364 10.13 -3.32 -14.84
N ASN A 365 11.23 -3.79 -14.28
CA ASN A 365 12.35 -2.95 -13.82
C ASN A 365 13.59 -2.99 -14.74
N GLY A 366 13.53 -3.71 -15.87
CA GLY A 366 14.61 -3.79 -16.87
C GLY A 366 15.24 -5.18 -17.02
N ASP A 367 15.99 -5.36 -18.12
CA ASP A 367 16.62 -6.65 -18.51
C ASP A 367 17.76 -7.10 -17.59
N GLN A 368 18.31 -6.18 -16.81
CA GLN A 368 19.48 -6.44 -15.96
C GLN A 368 19.11 -7.01 -14.60
N TYR A 369 17.82 -7.09 -14.27
CA TYR A 369 17.35 -7.49 -12.96
C TYR A 369 16.61 -8.83 -13.03
N PRO A 370 16.73 -9.65 -11.98
CA PRO A 370 15.88 -10.81 -11.83
C PRO A 370 14.44 -10.39 -11.53
N HIS A 371 13.50 -11.19 -12.04
CA HIS A 371 12.06 -10.94 -11.98
C HIS A 371 11.37 -12.11 -11.29
N THR A 372 10.75 -11.88 -10.13
CA THR A 372 10.13 -12.93 -9.34
C THR A 372 8.61 -12.78 -9.31
N LEU A 373 7.90 -13.68 -10.01
CA LEU A 373 6.45 -13.77 -10.05
C LEU A 373 5.96 -14.80 -9.02
N ARG A 374 4.85 -14.51 -8.34
CA ARG A 374 4.20 -15.43 -7.42
C ARG A 374 2.80 -15.80 -7.92
N ALA A 375 2.48 -17.09 -7.91
CA ALA A 375 1.19 -17.66 -8.30
C ALA A 375 0.79 -18.78 -7.34
N PRO A 376 -0.50 -19.17 -7.27
CA PRO A 376 -0.90 -20.36 -6.53
C PRO A 376 -0.14 -21.59 -7.01
N ALA A 377 0.25 -22.49 -6.10
CA ALA A 377 0.95 -23.71 -6.46
C ALA A 377 0.16 -24.57 -7.44
N SER A 378 -1.17 -24.45 -7.49
CA SER A 378 -2.08 -25.13 -8.42
C SER A 378 -1.83 -24.78 -9.89
N VAL A 379 -1.17 -23.65 -10.18
CA VAL A 379 -0.57 -23.37 -11.50
C VAL A 379 0.56 -24.36 -11.77
N ASN A 380 0.38 -25.22 -12.76
CA ASN A 380 1.37 -26.23 -13.15
C ASN A 380 1.74 -26.19 -14.63
N ARG A 381 1.07 -25.35 -15.42
CA ARG A 381 1.40 -25.07 -16.82
C ARG A 381 1.21 -23.59 -17.08
N PHE A 382 2.27 -22.92 -17.51
CA PHE A 382 2.25 -21.47 -17.74
C PHE A 382 3.24 -21.05 -18.83
N ASN A 383 3.06 -19.85 -19.37
CA ASN A 383 4.08 -19.16 -20.15
C ASN A 383 4.17 -17.71 -19.64
N LEU A 384 5.30 -17.06 -19.90
CA LEU A 384 5.54 -15.67 -19.56
C LEU A 384 5.10 -14.77 -20.71
N TRP A 385 4.59 -13.59 -20.38
CA TRP A 385 4.34 -12.53 -21.34
C TRP A 385 4.63 -11.17 -20.73
N ALA A 386 5.03 -10.24 -21.58
CA ALA A 386 5.30 -8.85 -21.21
C ALA A 386 4.20 -7.96 -21.77
N GLY A 387 3.77 -6.97 -20.99
CA GLY A 387 2.69 -6.06 -21.36
C GLY A 387 3.04 -4.60 -21.10
N GLY A 388 2.41 -3.71 -21.87
CA GLY A 388 2.50 -2.27 -21.72
C GLY A 388 1.44 -1.56 -22.57
N SER A 389 1.50 -0.22 -22.59
CA SER A 389 0.57 0.61 -23.37
C SER A 389 0.61 0.33 -24.87
N ALA A 390 1.74 -0.15 -25.38
CA ALA A 390 1.95 -0.44 -26.80
C ALA A 390 1.51 -1.87 -27.22
N GLY A 391 1.09 -2.72 -26.28
CA GLY A 391 0.70 -4.09 -26.57
C GLY A 391 1.22 -5.09 -25.55
N ALA A 392 1.02 -6.37 -25.86
CA ALA A 392 1.56 -7.48 -25.09
C ALA A 392 2.17 -8.55 -26.01
N ARG A 393 3.19 -9.25 -25.52
CA ARG A 393 3.91 -10.30 -26.27
C ARG A 393 4.29 -11.46 -25.37
N TRP A 394 4.12 -12.67 -25.90
CA TRP A 394 4.64 -13.89 -25.27
C TRP A 394 6.15 -13.96 -25.36
N PHE A 395 6.74 -14.69 -24.42
CA PHE A 395 8.15 -15.06 -24.47
C PHE A 395 8.36 -16.31 -25.34
N ASP A 396 9.43 -16.28 -26.12
CA ASP A 396 10.04 -17.45 -26.73
C ASP A 396 10.97 -18.11 -25.69
N LEU A 397 10.46 -19.19 -25.09
CA LEU A 397 11.18 -19.95 -24.08
C LEU A 397 12.14 -21.00 -24.67
N SER A 398 12.25 -21.13 -25.99
CA SER A 398 13.08 -22.17 -26.63
C SER A 398 14.58 -22.03 -26.34
N LYS A 399 15.03 -20.82 -26.00
CA LYS A 399 16.43 -20.50 -25.65
C LYS A 399 16.67 -20.34 -24.15
N TRP A 400 15.68 -20.65 -23.34
CA TRP A 400 15.75 -20.54 -21.89
C TRP A 400 16.15 -21.87 -21.26
N GLN A 401 16.81 -21.79 -20.11
CA GLN A 401 17.11 -22.95 -19.28
C GLN A 401 16.18 -22.93 -18.06
N ALA A 402 15.46 -24.01 -17.83
CA ALA A 402 14.75 -24.20 -16.57
C ALA A 402 15.74 -24.72 -15.51
N GLY A 403 15.80 -24.04 -14.37
CA GLY A 403 16.53 -24.45 -13.17
C GLY A 403 15.59 -24.68 -11.99
N GLY A 404 16.12 -25.29 -10.93
CA GLY A 404 15.35 -25.72 -9.77
C GLY A 404 14.75 -27.12 -9.94
N ALA A 405 14.44 -27.79 -8.82
CA ALA A 405 14.05 -29.20 -8.82
C ALA A 405 12.75 -29.50 -9.59
N ASN A 406 11.89 -28.48 -9.76
CA ASN A 406 10.48 -28.69 -10.11
C ASN A 406 10.03 -27.99 -11.41
N CYS A 407 10.93 -27.44 -12.22
CA CYS A 407 10.55 -26.77 -13.47
C CYS A 407 11.16 -27.43 -14.70
N ARG A 408 10.35 -27.65 -15.74
CA ARG A 408 10.81 -28.09 -17.05
C ARG A 408 10.17 -27.23 -18.14
N ILE A 409 10.97 -26.80 -19.11
CA ILE A 409 10.45 -26.21 -20.34
C ILE A 409 9.98 -27.37 -21.22
N MET A 410 8.71 -27.33 -21.64
CA MET A 410 8.13 -28.37 -22.48
C MET A 410 7.93 -27.82 -23.90
N ALA A 411 8.43 -28.54 -24.90
CA ALA A 411 8.18 -28.24 -26.30
C ALA A 411 6.80 -28.78 -26.73
N ASP A 412 5.74 -28.21 -26.18
CA ASP A 412 4.35 -28.65 -26.39
C ASP A 412 3.63 -27.90 -27.52
N GLY A 413 4.37 -27.13 -28.33
CA GLY A 413 3.84 -26.28 -29.40
C GLY A 413 3.21 -24.96 -28.94
N LEU A 414 3.00 -24.78 -27.62
CA LEU A 414 2.59 -23.50 -27.01
C LEU A 414 3.77 -22.78 -26.33
N GLY A 415 4.94 -23.43 -26.26
CA GLY A 415 6.14 -22.88 -25.62
C GLY A 415 5.99 -22.75 -24.11
N GLY A 416 5.17 -23.59 -23.48
CA GLY A 416 4.85 -23.51 -22.06
C GLY A 416 5.91 -24.13 -21.14
N LEU A 417 6.12 -23.52 -19.98
CA LEU A 417 6.73 -24.14 -18.81
C LEU A 417 5.74 -25.09 -18.14
N VAL A 418 6.24 -26.23 -17.69
CA VAL A 418 5.51 -27.16 -16.83
C VAL A 418 6.26 -27.29 -15.51
N VAL A 419 5.52 -27.12 -14.42
CA VAL A 419 6.03 -27.42 -13.08
C VAL A 419 5.82 -28.92 -12.84
N VAL A 420 6.91 -29.68 -12.86
CA VAL A 420 6.90 -31.10 -12.51
C VAL A 420 7.02 -31.17 -11.00
N ARG A 421 5.95 -31.61 -10.33
CA ARG A 421 5.91 -31.73 -8.87
C ARG A 421 6.34 -33.11 -8.41
#